data_AF-A0A7C5WCC9-F1
#
_entry.id   AF-A0A7C5WCC9-F1
#
_cell.length_a   1.000
_cell.length_b   1.000
_cell.length_c   1.000
_cell.angle_alpha   90.00
_cell.angle_beta   90.00
_cell.angle_gamma   90.00
#
_symmetry.space_group_name_H-M   'P 1'
#
loop_
_entity.id
_entity.type
_entity.pdbx_description
1 polymer ?
#
loop_
_entity_poly.entity_id
_entity_poly.type
_entity_poly.pdbx_seq_one_letter_code
_entity_poly.pdbx_strand_id
1 'polypeptide(L)'
;MSVTGTKQMVSKRDPLWEEKSGLLAFLSGIEREVERFRHSLGFNLRVLPPAPEGIDNRKDHIRDMGFLIIRDNPLMPERRYCLFSILKGKLLHGYIGYYDNGNVYTLRELGYIAEFKRAELTLWDWLRALLKASCDKI
;
A
#
# COMPACT_ATOMS: atom_id res chain seq x y z
N MET A 1 -20.71 32.88 46.97
CA MET A 1 -19.50 32.18 46.50
C MET A 1 -19.77 31.71 45.08
N SER A 2 -19.27 32.42 44.07
CA SER A 2 -19.47 32.08 42.66
C SER A 2 -18.17 31.48 42.12
N VAL A 3 -18.20 30.21 41.73
CA VAL A 3 -17.08 29.55 41.05
C VAL A 3 -17.27 29.77 39.55
N THR A 4 -16.48 30.69 39.00
CA THR A 4 -16.38 30.94 37.56
C THR A 4 -15.75 29.72 36.89
N GLY A 5 -16.55 28.97 36.15
CA GLY A 5 -16.08 27.88 35.31
C GLY A 5 -15.32 28.42 34.10
N THR A 6 -14.00 28.23 34.09
CA THR A 6 -13.17 28.50 32.92
C THR A 6 -13.46 27.43 31.86
N LYS A 7 -14.31 27.73 30.88
CA LYS A 7 -14.43 26.92 29.66
C LYS A 7 -13.10 27.03 28.91
N GLN A 8 -12.27 25.99 28.98
CA GLN A 8 -11.14 25.82 28.07
C GLN A 8 -11.68 25.76 26.64
N MET A 9 -11.38 26.79 25.84
CA MET A 9 -11.53 26.73 24.39
C MET A 9 -10.52 25.73 23.85
N VAL A 10 -11.00 24.52 23.53
CA VAL A 10 -10.23 23.56 22.75
C VAL A 10 -10.05 24.17 21.35
N SER A 11 -8.83 24.61 21.05
CA SER A 11 -8.44 25.04 19.70
C SER A 11 -8.64 23.87 18.73
N LYS A 12 -9.59 24.00 17.80
CA LYS A 12 -9.75 23.03 16.70
C LYS A 12 -8.57 23.20 15.76
N ARG A 13 -7.62 22.27 15.81
CA ARG A 13 -6.54 22.18 14.83
C ARG A 13 -7.13 21.93 13.44
N ASP A 14 -6.66 22.66 12.44
CA ASP A 14 -7.00 22.37 11.04
C ASP A 14 -6.53 20.96 10.67
N PRO A 15 -7.38 20.11 10.08
CA PRO A 15 -6.99 18.76 9.72
C PRO A 15 -5.94 18.78 8.60
N LEU A 16 -4.94 17.91 8.72
CA LEU A 16 -3.87 17.72 7.74
C LEU A 16 -4.44 17.19 6.41
N TRP A 17 -3.69 17.35 5.31
CA TRP A 17 -4.16 16.88 3.99
C TRP A 17 -4.39 15.37 3.98
N GLU A 18 -3.51 14.62 4.64
CA GLU A 18 -3.55 13.16 4.79
C GLU A 18 -4.87 12.71 5.46
N GLU A 19 -5.35 13.48 6.43
CA GLU A 19 -6.60 13.23 7.15
C GLU A 19 -7.82 13.58 6.29
N LYS A 20 -7.77 14.68 5.53
CA LYS A 20 -8.88 15.11 4.66
C LYS A 20 -9.02 14.24 3.40
N SER A 21 -7.89 13.78 2.86
CA SER A 21 -7.81 13.05 1.59
C SER A 21 -8.33 11.61 1.71
N GLY A 22 -8.31 11.03 2.92
CA GLY A 22 -8.62 9.63 3.17
C GLY A 22 -7.43 8.69 2.99
N LEU A 23 -6.21 9.22 2.78
CA LEU A 23 -4.99 8.42 2.59
C LEU A 23 -4.75 7.48 3.77
N LEU A 24 -4.78 8.01 4.99
CA LEU A 24 -4.51 7.20 6.20
C LEU A 24 -5.55 6.09 6.36
N ALA A 25 -6.84 6.41 6.19
CA ALA A 25 -7.91 5.43 6.25
C ALA A 25 -7.76 4.33 5.17
N PHE A 26 -7.33 4.71 3.97
CA PHE A 26 -7.04 3.76 2.89
C PHE A 26 -5.85 2.85 3.24
N LEU A 27 -4.71 3.42 3.67
CA LEU A 27 -3.51 2.64 4.02
C LEU A 27 -3.79 1.68 5.19
N SER A 28 -4.51 2.12 6.22
CA SER A 28 -4.93 1.27 7.33
C SER A 28 -5.92 0.16 6.92
N GLY A 29 -6.57 0.29 5.77
CA GLY A 29 -7.51 -0.70 5.22
C GLY A 29 -6.86 -1.74 4.32
N ILE A 30 -5.60 -1.57 3.88
CA ILE A 30 -4.95 -2.44 2.88
C ILE A 30 -4.97 -3.90 3.29
N GLU A 31 -4.56 -4.23 4.53
CA GLU A 31 -4.50 -5.60 5.00
C GLU A 31 -5.87 -6.30 4.93
N ARG A 32 -6.92 -5.60 5.36
CA ARG A 32 -8.30 -6.10 5.28
C ARG A 32 -8.73 -6.35 3.84
N GLU A 33 -8.43 -5.43 2.92
CA GLU A 33 -8.83 -5.60 1.51
C GLU A 33 -8.03 -6.71 0.80
N VAL A 34 -6.74 -6.86 1.12
CA VAL A 34 -5.92 -7.97 0.61
C VAL A 34 -6.46 -9.31 1.11
N GLU A 35 -6.86 -9.38 2.37
CA GLU A 35 -7.47 -10.58 2.95
C GLU A 35 -8.80 -10.93 2.27
N ARG A 36 -9.66 -9.92 2.09
CA ARG A 36 -10.94 -10.07 1.36
C ARG A 36 -10.72 -10.55 -0.07
N PHE A 37 -9.72 -10.01 -0.76
CA PHE A 37 -9.36 -10.43 -2.12
C PHE A 37 -8.83 -11.86 -2.16
N ARG A 38 -7.95 -12.23 -1.21
CA ARG A 38 -7.43 -13.59 -1.04
C ARG A 38 -8.55 -14.61 -0.86
N HIS A 39 -9.52 -14.33 0.02
CA HIS A 39 -10.68 -15.20 0.21
C HIS A 39 -11.56 -15.33 -1.05
N SER A 40 -11.65 -14.26 -1.85
CA SER A 40 -12.50 -14.24 -3.04
C SER A 40 -11.93 -15.06 -4.21
N LEU A 41 -10.61 -15.15 -4.34
CA LEU A 41 -9.94 -15.76 -5.50
C LEU A 41 -9.02 -16.94 -5.16
N GLY A 42 -8.79 -17.24 -3.88
CA GLY A 42 -8.04 -18.42 -3.44
C GLY A 42 -6.53 -18.36 -3.66
N PHE A 43 -5.94 -17.17 -3.83
CA PHE A 43 -4.50 -17.01 -4.06
C PHE A 43 -3.74 -16.59 -2.80
N ASN A 44 -2.55 -17.15 -2.61
CA ASN A 44 -1.66 -16.84 -1.49
C ASN A 44 -1.03 -15.45 -1.65
N LEU A 45 -1.74 -14.44 -1.15
CA LEU A 45 -1.25 -13.09 -0.97
C LEU A 45 -0.94 -12.85 0.50
N ARG A 46 0.14 -12.12 0.75
CA ARG A 46 0.57 -11.72 2.09
C ARG A 46 1.02 -10.28 2.05
N VAL A 47 0.43 -9.45 2.89
CA VAL A 47 0.99 -8.13 3.21
C VAL A 47 2.23 -8.38 4.07
N LEU A 48 3.39 -7.85 3.67
CA LEU A 48 4.59 -7.98 4.47
C LEU A 48 4.83 -6.74 5.33
N PRO A 49 4.88 -6.93 6.66
CA PRO A 49 5.82 -6.22 7.54
C PRO A 49 7.09 -7.10 7.70
N PRO A 50 8.33 -6.60 7.60
CA PRO A 50 8.77 -5.20 7.55
C PRO A 50 8.97 -4.62 6.13
N ALA A 51 9.21 -3.31 6.07
CA ALA A 51 9.61 -2.61 4.84
C ALA A 51 10.87 -3.24 4.22
N PRO A 52 11.00 -3.25 2.88
CA PRO A 52 12.18 -3.76 2.22
C PRO A 52 13.42 -2.94 2.59
N GLU A 53 14.60 -3.53 2.42
CA GLU A 53 15.90 -2.89 2.57
C GLU A 53 16.21 -1.87 1.46
N GLY A 54 15.49 -1.96 0.33
CA GLY A 54 15.66 -1.10 -0.84
C GLY A 54 14.63 -1.37 -1.94
N ILE A 55 14.45 -0.38 -2.82
CA ILE A 55 13.68 -0.47 -4.06
C ILE A 55 14.62 -0.06 -5.21
N ASP A 56 14.85 -0.94 -6.18
CA ASP A 56 15.79 -0.76 -7.28
C ASP A 56 17.22 -0.38 -6.81
N ASN A 57 17.68 -1.04 -5.74
CA ASN A 57 18.95 -0.73 -5.05
C ASN A 57 19.04 0.69 -4.46
N ARG A 58 17.89 1.36 -4.28
CA ARG A 58 17.79 2.70 -3.68
C ARG A 58 17.02 2.66 -2.37
N LYS A 59 17.59 3.30 -1.34
CA LYS A 59 17.04 3.29 0.03
C LYS A 59 16.14 4.49 0.34
N ASP A 60 16.23 5.55 -0.46
CA ASP A 60 15.42 6.76 -0.32
C ASP A 60 13.93 6.48 -0.52
N HIS A 61 13.58 5.65 -1.50
CA HIS A 61 12.19 5.29 -1.82
C HIS A 61 11.45 4.50 -0.75
N ILE A 62 12.15 3.95 0.25
CA ILE A 62 11.55 3.19 1.35
C ILE A 62 10.68 4.10 2.23
N ARG A 63 11.12 5.35 2.44
CA ARG A 63 10.40 6.32 3.30
C ARG A 63 9.04 6.70 2.73
N ASP A 64 8.94 6.68 1.42
CA ASP A 64 7.73 7.03 0.68
C ASP A 64 6.86 5.80 0.40
N MET A 65 7.26 4.62 0.84
CA MET A 65 6.51 3.40 0.56
C MET A 65 5.20 3.37 1.35
N GLY A 66 4.09 3.19 0.63
CA GLY A 66 2.76 3.05 1.23
C GLY A 66 2.51 1.64 1.75
N PHE A 67 2.68 0.63 0.88
CA PHE A 67 2.51 -0.79 1.24
C PHE A 67 3.34 -1.70 0.32
N LEU A 68 3.55 -2.93 0.77
CA LEU A 68 4.15 -4.04 0.03
C LEU A 68 3.34 -5.31 0.24
N ILE A 69 2.93 -5.94 -0.85
CA ILE A 69 2.13 -7.16 -0.89
C ILE A 69 2.90 -8.18 -1.72
N ILE A 70 3.21 -9.33 -1.15
CA ILE A 70 3.86 -10.43 -1.83
C ILE A 70 2.82 -11.46 -2.24
N ARG A 71 3.00 -12.00 -3.44
CA ARG A 71 2.37 -13.26 -3.84
C ARG A 71 3.33 -14.41 -3.58
N ASP A 72 2.96 -15.28 -2.67
CA ASP A 72 3.67 -16.52 -2.43
C ASP A 72 3.17 -17.56 -3.44
N ASN A 73 3.97 -17.89 -4.45
CA ASN A 73 3.65 -18.93 -5.44
C ASN A 73 4.43 -20.21 -5.11
N PRO A 74 3.77 -21.27 -4.59
CA PRO A 74 4.44 -22.53 -4.26
C PRO A 74 5.12 -23.20 -5.45
N LEU A 75 4.68 -22.90 -6.67
CA LEU A 75 5.24 -23.47 -7.90
C LEU A 75 6.49 -22.72 -8.39
N MET A 76 6.78 -21.53 -7.85
CA MET A 76 7.94 -20.70 -8.20
C MET A 76 8.48 -19.97 -6.95
N PRO A 77 8.96 -20.71 -5.93
CA PRO A 77 9.40 -20.12 -4.67
C PRO A 77 10.57 -19.13 -4.83
N GLU A 78 11.36 -19.28 -5.89
CA GLU A 78 12.48 -18.41 -6.24
C GLU A 78 12.06 -17.06 -6.85
N ARG A 79 10.80 -16.92 -7.32
CA ARG A 79 10.27 -15.68 -7.88
C ARG A 79 9.06 -15.18 -7.09
N ARG A 80 9.34 -14.38 -6.06
CA ARG A 80 8.31 -13.71 -5.26
C ARG A 80 7.88 -12.41 -5.93
N TYR A 81 6.82 -12.48 -6.74
CA TYR A 81 6.20 -11.29 -7.30
C TYR A 81 5.59 -10.45 -6.18
N CYS A 82 5.69 -9.13 -6.31
CA CYS A 82 5.11 -8.20 -5.37
C CYS A 82 4.36 -7.07 -6.06
N LEU A 83 3.35 -6.55 -5.35
CA LEU A 83 2.72 -5.27 -5.59
C LEU A 83 3.20 -4.33 -4.48
N PHE A 84 3.70 -3.17 -4.85
CA PHE A 84 4.11 -2.15 -3.88
C PHE A 84 3.67 -0.77 -4.35
N SER A 85 3.63 0.18 -3.41
CA SER A 85 3.26 1.54 -3.73
C SER A 85 4.23 2.57 -3.19
N ILE A 86 4.44 3.67 -3.92
CA ILE A 86 5.26 4.81 -3.50
C ILE A 86 4.41 6.09 -3.53
N LEU A 87 4.40 6.84 -2.44
CA LEU A 87 3.77 8.15 -2.35
C LEU A 87 4.68 9.20 -2.99
N LYS A 88 4.24 9.80 -4.11
CA LYS A 88 4.95 10.88 -4.80
C LYS A 88 4.10 12.14 -4.72
N GLY A 89 4.48 13.03 -3.81
CA GLY A 89 3.66 14.21 -3.49
C GLY A 89 2.31 13.78 -2.89
N LYS A 90 1.22 14.00 -3.63
CA LYS A 90 -0.15 13.70 -3.19
C LYS A 90 -0.76 12.48 -3.90
N LEU A 91 0.05 11.75 -4.65
CA LEU A 91 -0.38 10.61 -5.48
C LEU A 91 0.31 9.34 -4.99
N LEU A 92 -0.46 8.27 -4.83
CA LEU A 92 0.09 6.96 -4.47
C LEU A 92 0.25 6.13 -5.74
N HIS A 93 1.49 5.93 -6.18
CA HIS A 93 1.81 5.17 -7.39
C HIS A 93 1.93 3.69 -7.07
N GLY A 94 1.34 2.82 -7.88
CA GLY A 94 1.41 1.36 -7.74
C GLY A 94 2.36 0.74 -8.75
N TYR A 95 3.06 -0.30 -8.33
CA TYR A 95 4.09 -0.98 -9.13
C TYR A 95 4.01 -2.50 -8.94
N ILE A 96 4.39 -3.24 -9.98
CA ILE A 96 4.69 -4.67 -9.88
C ILE A 96 6.21 -4.84 -9.91
N GLY A 97 6.70 -5.73 -9.05
CA GLY A 97 8.11 -6.07 -8.97
C GLY A 97 8.38 -7.51 -8.56
N TYR A 98 9.66 -7.81 -8.36
CA TYR A 98 10.13 -8.99 -7.66
C TYR A 98 10.69 -8.60 -6.29
N TYR A 99 10.44 -9.42 -5.28
CA TYR A 99 11.06 -9.31 -3.97
C TYR A 99 12.14 -10.39 -3.81
N ASP A 100 13.39 -9.95 -3.75
CA ASP A 100 14.55 -10.82 -3.56
C ASP A 100 15.51 -10.25 -2.51
N ASN A 101 15.91 -11.08 -1.56
CA ASN A 101 16.88 -10.74 -0.51
C ASN A 101 16.66 -9.36 0.13
N GLY A 102 15.44 -9.09 0.59
CA GLY A 102 15.10 -7.81 1.22
C GLY A 102 14.87 -6.65 0.25
N ASN A 103 15.16 -6.82 -1.04
CA ASN A 103 15.06 -5.76 -2.04
C ASN A 103 13.88 -5.98 -2.98
N VAL A 104 13.27 -4.88 -3.40
CA VAL A 104 12.25 -4.86 -4.46
C VAL A 104 12.89 -4.41 -5.76
N TYR A 105 12.62 -5.12 -6.84
CA TYR A 105 13.02 -4.74 -8.20
C TYR A 105 11.79 -4.45 -9.03
N THR A 106 11.66 -3.22 -9.52
CA THR A 106 10.52 -2.76 -10.30
C THR A 106 10.52 -3.40 -11.68
N LEU A 107 9.37 -3.96 -12.07
CA LEU A 107 9.16 -4.46 -13.44
C LEU A 107 8.30 -3.52 -14.26
N ARG A 108 7.23 -2.99 -13.65
CA ARG A 108 6.33 -2.06 -14.32
C ARG A 108 5.56 -1.18 -13.34
N GLU A 109 5.16 -0.02 -13.82
CA GLU A 109 4.18 0.86 -13.17
C GLU A 109 2.75 0.47 -13.56
N LEU A 110 1.83 0.54 -12.60
CA LEU A 110 0.39 0.26 -12.79
C LEU A 110 -0.45 1.53 -12.90
N GLY A 111 0.08 2.68 -12.47
CA GLY A 111 -0.63 3.96 -12.38
C GLY A 111 -0.63 4.53 -10.97
N TYR A 112 -1.56 5.44 -10.67
CA TYR A 112 -1.62 6.10 -9.37
C TYR A 112 -3.06 6.29 -8.86
N ILE A 113 -3.18 6.45 -7.54
CA ILE A 113 -4.40 6.85 -6.84
C ILE A 113 -4.27 8.33 -6.45
N ALA A 114 -5.24 9.13 -6.86
CA ALA A 114 -5.38 10.54 -6.46
C ALA A 114 -6.50 10.79 -5.44
N GLU A 115 -7.54 9.93 -5.42
CA GLU A 115 -8.70 10.05 -4.53
C GLU A 115 -8.85 8.80 -3.65
N PHE A 116 -8.41 8.89 -2.39
CA PHE A 116 -8.28 7.72 -1.51
C PHE A 116 -9.62 7.20 -0.97
N LYS A 117 -10.67 8.04 -0.95
CA LYS A 117 -12.01 7.64 -0.47
C LYS A 117 -12.70 6.57 -1.34
N ARG A 118 -12.17 6.30 -2.53
CA ARG A 118 -12.71 5.31 -3.49
C ARG A 118 -11.62 4.41 -4.09
N ALA A 119 -10.46 4.36 -3.45
CA ALA A 119 -9.28 3.70 -3.98
C ALA A 119 -9.30 2.17 -3.93
N GLU A 120 -10.30 1.57 -3.26
CA GLU A 120 -10.45 0.11 -3.14
C GLU A 120 -10.55 -0.58 -4.50
N LEU A 121 -11.29 0.02 -5.45
CA LEU A 121 -11.42 -0.54 -6.81
C LEU A 121 -10.07 -0.60 -7.53
N THR A 122 -9.28 0.48 -7.44
CA THR A 122 -7.94 0.55 -8.02
C THR A 122 -6.99 -0.45 -7.37
N LEU A 123 -7.06 -0.62 -6.04
CA LEU A 123 -6.29 -1.64 -5.33
C LEU A 123 -6.64 -3.05 -5.84
N TRP A 124 -7.92 -3.35 -6.01
CA TRP A 124 -8.37 -4.63 -6.54
C TRP A 124 -7.87 -4.88 -7.97
N ASP A 125 -7.86 -3.86 -8.82
CA ASP A 125 -7.30 -3.96 -10.17
C ASP A 125 -5.79 -4.21 -10.13
N TRP A 126 -5.05 -3.56 -9.23
CA TRP A 126 -3.63 -3.82 -9.04
C TRP A 126 -3.36 -5.23 -8.51
N LEU A 127 -4.18 -5.75 -7.59
CA LEU A 127 -4.09 -7.12 -7.11
C LEU A 127 -4.35 -8.14 -8.24
N ARG A 128 -5.34 -7.90 -9.10
CA ARG A 128 -5.54 -8.72 -10.31
C ARG A 128 -4.34 -8.65 -11.24
N ALA A 129 -3.75 -7.47 -11.41
CA ALA A 129 -2.56 -7.28 -12.23
C ALA A 129 -1.34 -8.03 -11.67
N LEU A 130 -1.16 -8.08 -10.35
CA LEU A 130 -0.16 -8.92 -9.67
C LEU A 130 -0.42 -10.40 -9.93
N LEU A 131 -1.68 -10.83 -9.82
CA LEU A 131 -2.02 -12.22 -10.11
C LEU A 131 -1.69 -12.60 -11.56
N LYS A 132 -2.06 -11.73 -12.51
CA LYS A 132 -1.75 -11.93 -13.91
C LYS A 132 -0.24 -11.99 -14.16
N ALA A 133 0.54 -11.03 -13.62
CA ALA A 133 1.98 -10.98 -13.81
C ALA A 133 2.68 -12.25 -13.33
N SER A 134 2.29 -12.76 -12.16
CA SER A 134 2.88 -13.99 -11.62
C SER A 134 2.49 -15.25 -12.40
N CYS A 135 1.32 -15.27 -13.04
CA CYS A 135 0.93 -16.38 -13.92
C CYS A 135 1.63 -16.31 -15.29
N ASP A 136 1.74 -15.11 -15.86
CA ASP A 136 2.36 -14.87 -17.17
C ASP A 136 3.90 -14.93 -17.11
N LYS A 137 4.47 -14.90 -15.91
CA LYS A 137 5.92 -14.95 -15.61
C LYS A 137 6.72 -13.76 -16.15
N ILE A 138 6.11 -12.58 -16.14
CA ILE A 138 6.68 -11.31 -16.64
C ILE A 138 7.39 -10.54 -15.53
#